data_AF-A0A1S3IDU6-F1
#
_entry.id   AF-A0A1S3IDU6-F1
#
_cell.length_a   1.000
_cell.length_b   1.000
_cell.length_c   1.000
_cell.angle_alpha   90.00
_cell.angle_beta   90.00
_cell.angle_gamma   90.00
#
_symmetry.space_group_name_H-M   'P 1'
#
loop_
_entity.id
_entity.type
_entity.pdbx_description
1 polymer ?
#
loop_
_entity_poly.entity_id
_entity_poly.type
_entity_poly.pdbx_seq_one_letter_code
_entity_poly.pdbx_strand_id
1 'polypeptide(L)'
;MKPMHASSSMEIDGCKHNSECTVTKHEDGDASAKRQISVGLIGVSNTIGHPRDDEDPCVSNKLVPFTLEVKYYFEKFITEAVKQDAPTNHSLGLETAFRMIRSTLQEHENQTIKEDAMIMYISRGLLTSLTDAKDVMEVIAVENGKLGNKVVINTYAVIGDGKPVMFEKSFLENVANQNFEKYDVQSRHPLPVRPGQSLSVNTTDSLSTTVGTFFQAFNRSIEDRPRFSLPYADQTGAGLVMSISQPCLHQGKVLGVAGVDLHFGEMVEDITYFQQEVFAYAFLLDQHGYMVMHPSLSRPIFTKYQPMHTDVSHFENYEGFERVKHMILSATEGRTSLTVHAKENTQSNLSLLPDGKTVIYRYLWKRIENTPFILVLKVAVDSEYSGVTNAPVPNSLLYHRLDLIPHNTCMHLKQLATLEASTVFLSASAFTSPFEHLNKPENKKDAKEVVQSYVAYLGDDTKLIANPGLKPEVRDDVAAVSRINSQWLQQFKKSKLNDYIVRRYVATPSGVFRLFPGGLIEKKFDPTKRPWYERAIENPGSVVLTEPYLDVYGAGYIATISHTVYEGRPGGKHSSSDRIVAVMGIDITMRYFYKLLREAMPHCEDKNI
;
A
#
# COMPACT_ATOMS: atom_id res chain seq x y z
N MET A 1 22.71 16.90 12.45
CA MET A 1 22.35 16.83 11.01
C MET A 1 22.73 15.45 10.52
N LYS A 2 21.77 14.53 10.43
CA LYS A 2 21.94 13.19 9.85
C LYS A 2 21.44 13.27 8.38
N PRO A 3 22.13 12.67 7.40
CA PRO A 3 21.68 12.71 6.01
C PRO A 3 20.43 11.84 5.80
N MET A 4 19.50 12.35 4.97
CA MET A 4 18.29 11.70 4.50
C MET A 4 18.64 10.57 3.52
N HIS A 5 18.05 9.39 3.72
CA HIS A 5 18.27 8.20 2.89
C HIS A 5 17.01 7.90 2.07
N ALA A 6 17.14 7.90 0.74
CA ALA A 6 16.15 7.34 -0.17
C ALA A 6 16.28 5.81 -0.16
N SER A 7 15.16 5.14 0.14
CA SER A 7 15.08 3.70 0.35
C SER A 7 15.20 2.89 -0.95
N SER A 8 16.36 2.29 -1.18
CA SER A 8 16.50 0.99 -1.86
C SER A 8 17.84 0.31 -1.52
N SER A 9 18.37 0.53 -0.32
CA SER A 9 19.59 -0.12 0.15
C SER A 9 19.23 -1.49 0.71
N MET A 10 19.76 -2.54 0.08
CA MET A 10 19.86 -3.87 0.66
C MET A 10 20.80 -3.75 1.88
N GLU A 11 20.25 -3.81 3.09
CA GLU A 11 21.05 -3.82 4.33
C GLU A 11 21.77 -5.17 4.40
N ILE A 12 23.05 -5.17 4.05
CA ILE A 12 23.93 -6.35 4.16
C ILE A 12 24.46 -6.41 5.60
N ASP A 13 23.59 -6.62 6.57
CA ASP A 13 23.98 -6.77 7.99
C ASP A 13 24.30 -8.23 8.38
N GLY A 14 24.32 -9.14 7.40
CA GLY A 14 24.37 -10.59 7.62
C GLY A 14 25.68 -11.31 7.30
N CYS A 15 26.66 -10.71 6.61
CA CYS A 15 27.88 -11.43 6.20
C CYS A 15 28.87 -11.63 7.37
N LYS A 16 28.57 -12.58 8.26
CA LYS A 16 29.53 -13.07 9.27
C LYS A 16 30.62 -13.89 8.56
N HIS A 17 31.84 -13.37 8.65
CA HIS A 17 33.14 -13.98 8.35
C HIS A 17 33.19 -15.19 7.40
N ASN A 18 33.65 -14.91 6.17
CA ASN A 18 34.19 -15.81 5.14
C ASN A 18 33.22 -16.47 4.14
N SER A 19 32.05 -15.91 3.86
CA SER A 19 31.25 -16.25 2.67
C SER A 19 31.28 -15.12 1.63
N GLU A 20 31.49 -15.47 0.36
CA GLU A 20 31.52 -14.52 -0.77
C GLU A 20 30.15 -14.54 -1.49
N CYS A 21 29.61 -13.35 -1.79
CA CYS A 21 28.29 -13.17 -2.39
C CYS A 21 28.42 -12.34 -3.67
N THR A 22 27.77 -12.76 -4.75
CA THR A 22 27.69 -11.97 -5.98
C THR A 22 26.24 -11.54 -6.17
N VAL A 23 26.00 -10.22 -6.14
CA VAL A 23 24.68 -9.63 -6.43
C VAL A 23 24.73 -9.06 -7.84
N THR A 24 23.86 -9.53 -8.71
CA THR A 24 23.74 -9.02 -10.08
C THR A 24 22.53 -8.11 -10.18
N LYS A 25 22.72 -6.90 -10.71
CA LYS A 25 21.67 -5.88 -10.86
C LYS A 25 21.53 -5.50 -12.34
N HIS A 26 20.32 -5.54 -12.85
CA HIS A 26 19.95 -5.06 -14.19
C HIS A 26 18.89 -3.96 -14.08
N GLU A 27 19.05 -2.89 -14.87
CA GLU A 27 18.11 -1.76 -14.92
C GLU A 27 17.58 -1.57 -16.35
N ASP A 28 16.31 -1.94 -16.54
CA ASP A 28 15.56 -1.77 -17.80
C ASP A 28 15.40 -0.29 -18.17
N GLY A 29 15.59 0.02 -19.45
CA GLY A 29 15.75 1.33 -20.06
C GLY A 29 14.72 1.65 -21.14
N ASP A 30 13.77 0.76 -21.44
CA ASP A 30 12.71 1.06 -22.40
C ASP A 30 11.56 1.88 -21.78
N ALA A 31 11.04 2.85 -22.53
CA ALA A 31 9.93 3.70 -22.10
C ALA A 31 8.56 3.00 -22.21
N SER A 32 8.55 1.77 -22.73
CA SER A 32 7.36 0.91 -22.87
C SER A 32 7.39 -0.37 -22.01
N ALA A 33 8.55 -0.76 -21.48
CA ALA A 33 8.71 -1.93 -20.61
C ALA A 33 8.79 -1.49 -19.15
N LYS A 34 8.13 -2.25 -18.27
CA LYS A 34 8.10 -2.09 -16.81
C LYS A 34 9.50 -1.81 -16.28
N ARG A 35 9.80 -0.60 -15.79
CA ARG A 35 11.06 -0.33 -15.08
C ARG A 35 11.02 -0.96 -13.70
N GLN A 36 11.19 -2.27 -13.66
CA GLN A 36 11.40 -3.06 -12.46
C GLN A 36 12.87 -3.48 -12.49
N ILE A 37 13.62 -3.11 -11.46
CA ILE A 37 15.02 -3.55 -11.33
C ILE A 37 14.97 -5.08 -11.21
N SER A 38 15.68 -5.78 -12.09
CA SER A 38 15.83 -7.23 -11.99
C SER A 38 17.12 -7.55 -11.27
N VAL A 39 17.05 -8.42 -10.27
CA VAL A 39 18.17 -8.77 -9.39
C VAL A 39 18.32 -10.28 -9.35
N GLY A 40 19.58 -10.74 -9.38
CA GLY A 40 19.97 -12.11 -9.12
C GLY A 40 20.95 -12.16 -7.96
N LEU A 41 20.84 -13.19 -7.13
CA LEU A 41 21.73 -13.42 -6.00
C LEU A 41 22.27 -14.84 -6.06
N ILE A 42 23.59 -14.98 -5.97
CA ILE A 42 24.26 -16.27 -5.86
C ILE A 42 25.31 -16.23 -4.74
N GLY A 43 25.37 -17.30 -3.96
CA GLY A 43 26.46 -17.58 -3.03
C GLY A 43 27.50 -18.45 -3.71
N VAL A 44 28.79 -18.17 -3.50
CA VAL A 44 29.88 -18.89 -4.19
C VAL A 44 30.84 -19.50 -3.17
N SER A 45 31.06 -20.81 -3.29
CA SER A 45 32.12 -21.58 -2.62
C SER A 45 32.87 -22.40 -3.67
N ASN A 46 33.13 -23.68 -3.43
CA ASN A 46 33.47 -24.64 -4.49
C ASN A 46 32.25 -25.00 -5.37
N THR A 47 31.04 -24.74 -4.90
CA THR A 47 29.76 -24.89 -5.62
C THR A 47 28.99 -23.57 -5.62
N ILE A 48 27.90 -23.50 -6.39
CA ILE A 48 26.97 -22.38 -6.39
C ILE A 48 25.81 -22.67 -5.44
N GLY A 49 25.49 -21.71 -4.57
CA GLY A 49 24.27 -21.72 -3.77
C GLY A 49 23.26 -20.72 -4.30
N HIS A 50 21.98 -21.11 -4.32
CA HIS A 50 20.87 -20.28 -4.76
C HIS A 50 19.92 -19.94 -3.60
N PRO A 51 19.22 -18.78 -3.65
CA PRO A 51 18.26 -18.38 -2.62
C PRO A 51 17.04 -19.29 -2.44
N ARG A 52 16.77 -20.15 -3.44
CA ARG A 52 15.70 -21.15 -3.44
C ARG A 52 16.27 -22.47 -3.97
N ASP A 53 15.69 -23.58 -3.52
CA ASP A 53 16.08 -24.92 -3.95
C ASP A 53 16.02 -25.08 -5.48
N ASP A 54 16.82 -25.99 -6.03
CA ASP A 54 16.96 -26.27 -7.47
C ASP A 54 15.64 -26.67 -8.18
N GLU A 55 14.55 -26.88 -7.43
CA GLU A 55 13.21 -27.14 -7.96
C GLU A 55 12.47 -25.89 -8.46
N ASP A 56 12.91 -24.67 -8.12
CA ASP A 56 12.35 -23.43 -8.68
C ASP A 56 13.31 -22.79 -9.72
N PRO A 57 13.17 -23.15 -11.02
CA PRO A 57 14.07 -22.67 -12.07
C PRO A 57 13.97 -21.16 -12.35
N CYS A 58 13.00 -20.46 -11.76
CA CYS A 58 12.77 -19.04 -12.03
C CYS A 58 13.82 -18.14 -11.36
N VAL A 59 14.31 -18.51 -10.17
CA VAL A 59 15.22 -17.67 -9.36
C VAL A 59 16.69 -18.10 -9.52
N SER A 60 16.94 -19.38 -9.82
CA SER A 60 18.29 -19.95 -9.87
C SER A 60 19.07 -19.56 -11.13
N ASN A 61 18.40 -19.39 -12.27
CA ASN A 61 19.06 -19.26 -13.59
C ASN A 61 18.85 -17.92 -14.31
N LYS A 62 18.12 -16.97 -13.69
CA LYS A 62 17.74 -15.70 -14.30
C LYS A 62 17.70 -14.58 -13.26
N LEU A 63 17.73 -13.34 -13.74
CA LEU A 63 17.40 -12.19 -12.91
C LEU A 63 15.88 -12.14 -12.76
N VAL A 64 15.42 -11.88 -11.53
CA VAL A 64 14.00 -11.76 -11.24
C VAL A 64 13.66 -10.32 -10.89
N PRO A 65 12.46 -9.82 -11.25
CA PRO A 65 12.04 -8.49 -10.87
C PRO A 65 12.05 -8.34 -9.34
N PHE A 66 12.63 -7.26 -8.82
CA PHE A 66 12.80 -7.05 -7.39
C PHE A 66 11.48 -6.70 -6.72
N THR A 67 10.75 -7.72 -6.28
CA THR A 67 9.54 -7.61 -5.46
C THR A 67 9.89 -7.76 -3.97
N LEU A 68 8.94 -7.44 -3.09
CA LEU A 68 9.10 -7.68 -1.65
C LEU A 68 9.26 -9.16 -1.30
N GLU A 69 8.63 -10.05 -2.07
CA GLU A 69 8.79 -11.50 -1.92
C GLU A 69 10.22 -11.94 -2.26
N VAL A 70 10.75 -11.48 -3.40
CA VAL A 70 12.14 -11.75 -3.79
C VAL A 70 13.11 -11.19 -2.74
N LYS A 71 12.85 -9.98 -2.24
CA LYS A 71 13.64 -9.36 -1.16
C LYS A 71 13.69 -10.26 0.08
N TYR A 72 12.53 -10.75 0.53
CA TYR A 72 12.45 -11.64 1.69
C TYR A 72 13.28 -12.93 1.50
N TYR A 73 13.20 -13.57 0.34
CA TYR A 73 13.99 -14.77 0.05
C TYR A 73 15.49 -14.49 -0.01
N PHE A 74 15.90 -13.34 -0.57
CA PHE A 74 17.31 -12.96 -0.63
C PHE A 74 17.87 -12.65 0.77
N GLU A 75 17.13 -11.92 1.60
CA GLU A 75 17.51 -11.64 3.00
C GLU A 75 17.63 -12.94 3.81
N LYS A 76 16.67 -13.84 3.65
CA LYS A 76 16.70 -15.17 4.28
C LYS A 76 17.95 -15.95 3.86
N PHE A 77 18.22 -16.05 2.56
CA PHE A 77 19.41 -16.75 2.04
C PHE A 77 20.72 -16.19 2.61
N ILE A 78 20.86 -14.86 2.66
CA ILE A 78 22.05 -14.21 3.22
C ILE A 78 22.20 -14.49 4.71
N THR A 79 21.10 -14.46 5.46
CA THR A 79 21.09 -14.67 6.91
C THR A 79 21.38 -16.12 7.29
N GLU A 80 20.93 -17.07 6.46
CA GLU A 80 21.11 -18.51 6.64
C GLU A 80 22.42 -19.02 6.01
N ALA A 81 23.17 -18.18 5.29
CA ALA A 81 24.39 -18.57 4.62
C ALA A 81 25.46 -19.08 5.61
N VAL A 82 25.90 -20.33 5.42
CA VAL A 82 26.93 -20.96 6.24
C VAL A 82 28.28 -20.94 5.52
N LYS A 83 29.34 -20.61 6.25
CA LYS A 83 30.71 -20.69 5.75
C LYS A 83 31.05 -22.13 5.36
N GLN A 84 31.57 -22.30 4.14
CA GLN A 84 32.11 -23.56 3.64
C GLN A 84 33.64 -23.59 3.79
N ASP A 85 34.20 -24.75 4.15
CA ASP A 85 35.65 -24.96 4.28
C ASP A 85 36.26 -25.48 2.96
N ALA A 86 36.01 -24.76 1.88
CA ALA A 86 36.48 -25.08 0.54
C ALA A 86 36.95 -23.80 -0.18
N PRO A 87 37.94 -23.89 -1.08
CA PRO A 87 38.39 -22.72 -1.85
C PRO A 87 37.26 -22.21 -2.75
N THR A 88 37.16 -20.88 -2.86
CA THR A 88 36.15 -20.24 -3.70
C THR A 88 36.48 -20.41 -5.18
N ASN A 89 35.54 -20.92 -5.96
CA ASN A 89 35.64 -21.01 -7.41
C ASN A 89 35.11 -19.72 -8.05
N HIS A 90 35.98 -18.70 -8.11
CA HIS A 90 35.65 -17.38 -8.65
C HIS A 90 35.21 -17.43 -10.14
N SER A 91 35.84 -18.30 -10.93
CA SER A 91 35.51 -18.49 -12.35
C SER A 91 34.08 -18.99 -12.52
N LEU A 92 33.67 -20.02 -11.76
CA LEU A 92 32.31 -20.56 -11.79
C LEU A 92 31.26 -19.53 -11.34
N GLY A 93 31.59 -18.75 -10.30
CA GLY A 93 30.71 -17.69 -9.79
C GLY A 93 30.44 -16.61 -10.84
N LEU A 94 31.49 -16.08 -11.45
CA LEU A 94 31.37 -15.05 -12.48
C LEU A 94 30.73 -15.58 -13.76
N GLU A 95 31.06 -16.80 -14.20
CA GLU A 95 30.41 -17.43 -15.34
C GLU A 95 28.89 -17.56 -15.11
N THR A 96 28.49 -17.97 -13.91
CA THR A 96 27.06 -18.10 -13.54
C THR A 96 26.37 -16.74 -13.50
N ALA A 97 27.01 -15.72 -12.93
CA ALA A 97 26.48 -14.35 -12.92
C ALA A 97 26.25 -13.81 -14.34
N PHE A 98 27.22 -13.97 -15.25
CA PHE A 98 27.07 -13.60 -16.66
C PHE A 98 25.99 -14.42 -17.38
N ARG A 99 25.88 -15.71 -17.07
CA ARG A 99 24.84 -16.59 -17.61
C ARG A 99 23.44 -16.11 -17.22
N MET A 100 23.21 -15.71 -15.96
CA MET A 100 21.94 -15.16 -15.49
C MET A 100 21.57 -13.84 -16.18
N ILE A 101 22.55 -12.95 -16.40
CA ILE A 101 22.33 -11.71 -17.14
C ILE A 101 21.95 -12.01 -18.59
N ARG A 102 22.70 -12.92 -19.24
CA ARG A 102 22.46 -13.31 -20.63
C ARG A 102 21.11 -13.97 -20.83
N SER A 103 20.72 -14.90 -19.95
CA SER A 103 19.43 -15.61 -20.05
C SER A 103 18.25 -14.65 -19.95
N THR A 104 18.34 -13.64 -19.09
CA THR A 104 17.32 -12.59 -18.94
C THR A 104 17.24 -11.71 -20.19
N LEU A 105 18.38 -11.34 -20.77
CA LEU A 105 18.44 -10.48 -21.95
C LEU A 105 17.97 -11.18 -23.24
N GLN A 106 18.11 -12.50 -23.35
CA GLN A 106 17.73 -13.27 -24.54
C GLN A 106 16.21 -13.47 -24.70
N GLU A 107 15.42 -13.40 -23.62
CA GLU A 107 13.96 -13.57 -23.70
C GLU A 107 13.23 -12.36 -24.28
N HIS A 108 13.87 -11.19 -24.28
CA HIS A 108 13.36 -9.99 -24.92
C HIS A 108 13.78 -9.92 -26.40
N GLU A 109 13.32 -10.89 -27.20
CA GLU A 109 13.76 -11.21 -28.58
C GLU A 109 13.66 -10.09 -29.64
N ASN A 110 13.24 -8.86 -29.30
CA ASN A 110 13.05 -7.77 -30.26
C ASN A 110 13.60 -6.41 -29.83
N GLN A 111 14.37 -6.33 -28.74
CA GLN A 111 14.95 -5.06 -28.30
C GLN A 111 16.47 -5.10 -28.45
N THR A 112 17.00 -4.20 -29.29
CA THR A 112 18.42 -3.84 -29.26
C THR A 112 18.82 -3.57 -27.81
N ILE A 113 19.77 -4.34 -27.27
CA ILE A 113 20.30 -4.22 -25.90
C ILE A 113 20.63 -2.74 -25.62
N LYS A 114 19.72 -2.00 -24.98
CA LYS A 114 19.90 -0.58 -24.65
C LYS A 114 20.48 -0.38 -23.26
N GLU A 115 20.67 -1.47 -22.51
CA GLU A 115 20.75 -1.43 -21.06
C GLU A 115 22.11 -1.84 -20.52
N ASP A 116 22.42 -1.30 -19.35
CA ASP A 116 23.67 -1.51 -18.65
C ASP A 116 23.39 -2.49 -17.50
N ALA A 117 24.20 -3.54 -17.41
CA ALA A 117 24.12 -4.51 -16.31
C ALA A 117 25.29 -4.31 -15.35
N MET A 118 25.09 -4.63 -14.07
CA MET A 118 26.13 -4.55 -13.05
C MET A 118 26.25 -5.86 -12.29
N ILE A 119 27.49 -6.27 -12.06
CA ILE A 119 27.86 -7.32 -11.12
C ILE A 119 28.46 -6.63 -9.90
N MET A 120 27.81 -6.75 -8.74
CA MET A 120 28.38 -6.41 -7.44
C MET A 120 29.06 -7.66 -6.88
N TYR A 121 30.38 -7.66 -6.96
CA TYR A 121 31.23 -8.79 -6.60
C TYR A 121 31.81 -8.59 -5.19
N ILE A 122 31.24 -9.27 -4.19
CA ILE A 122 31.64 -9.13 -2.78
C ILE A 122 32.52 -10.32 -2.41
N SER A 123 33.81 -10.06 -2.21
CA SER A 123 34.83 -11.12 -2.10
C SER A 123 36.02 -10.66 -1.25
N ARG A 124 36.75 -11.62 -0.68
CA ARG A 124 38.07 -11.34 -0.08
C ARG A 124 39.19 -11.36 -1.12
N GLY A 125 38.91 -11.87 -2.33
CA GLY A 125 39.87 -12.00 -3.43
C GLY A 125 40.94 -13.07 -3.18
N LEU A 126 40.65 -14.05 -2.33
CA LEU A 126 41.60 -15.11 -1.96
C LEU A 126 41.73 -16.14 -3.09
N LEU A 127 42.84 -16.08 -3.81
CA LEU A 127 43.15 -17.03 -4.87
C LEU A 127 43.97 -18.21 -4.34
N THR A 128 43.79 -19.40 -4.92
CA THR A 128 44.61 -20.57 -4.57
C THR A 128 45.95 -20.57 -5.31
N SER A 129 45.97 -20.00 -6.51
CA SER A 129 47.15 -19.83 -7.36
C SER A 129 47.06 -18.53 -8.19
N LEU A 130 48.20 -18.04 -8.68
CA LEU A 130 48.27 -16.93 -9.64
C LEU A 130 47.64 -17.28 -10.99
N THR A 131 47.59 -18.58 -11.35
CA THR A 131 46.90 -19.07 -12.55
C THR A 131 45.40 -18.81 -12.49
N ASP A 132 44.81 -18.91 -11.30
CA ASP A 132 43.37 -18.71 -11.08
C ASP A 132 42.95 -17.28 -11.46
N ALA A 133 43.82 -16.29 -11.23
CA ALA A 133 43.54 -14.92 -11.64
C ALA A 133 43.42 -14.77 -13.15
N LYS A 134 44.26 -15.49 -13.91
CA LYS A 134 44.20 -15.50 -15.38
C LYS A 134 42.90 -16.16 -15.85
N ASP A 135 42.55 -17.31 -15.29
CA ASP A 135 41.33 -18.04 -15.63
C ASP A 135 40.07 -17.19 -15.38
N VAL A 136 40.02 -16.47 -14.25
CA VAL A 136 38.93 -15.54 -13.94
C VAL A 136 38.84 -14.42 -14.99
N MET A 137 39.97 -13.82 -15.36
CA MET A 137 40.00 -12.74 -16.35
C MET A 137 39.63 -13.24 -17.76
N GLU A 138 40.00 -14.46 -18.12
CA GLU A 138 39.55 -15.12 -19.37
C GLU A 138 38.03 -15.31 -19.39
N VAL A 139 37.43 -15.79 -18.30
CA VAL A 139 35.98 -15.93 -18.17
C VAL A 139 35.28 -14.58 -18.34
N ILE A 140 35.76 -13.53 -17.66
CA ILE A 140 35.20 -12.18 -17.77
C ILE A 140 35.30 -11.67 -19.21
N ALA A 141 36.47 -11.82 -19.86
CA ALA A 141 36.69 -11.35 -21.23
C ALA A 141 35.76 -12.05 -22.24
N VAL A 142 35.57 -13.36 -22.09
CA VAL A 142 34.70 -14.15 -22.96
C VAL A 142 33.23 -13.83 -22.72
N GLU A 143 32.77 -13.86 -21.47
CA GLU A 143 31.34 -13.70 -21.17
C GLU A 143 30.87 -12.24 -21.31
N ASN A 144 31.66 -11.25 -20.88
CA ASN A 144 31.29 -9.85 -21.12
C ASN A 144 31.36 -9.50 -22.61
N GLY A 145 32.30 -10.10 -23.35
CA GLY A 145 32.38 -10.00 -24.81
C GLY A 145 31.10 -10.48 -25.50
N LYS A 146 30.48 -11.57 -25.03
CA LYS A 146 29.18 -12.06 -25.53
C LYS A 146 28.03 -11.07 -25.29
N LEU A 147 28.16 -10.20 -24.29
CA LEU A 147 27.17 -9.16 -23.94
C LEU A 147 27.54 -7.78 -24.51
N GLY A 148 28.52 -7.72 -25.41
CA GLY A 148 28.96 -6.48 -26.05
C GLY A 148 29.70 -5.53 -25.12
N ASN A 149 30.38 -6.04 -24.09
CA ASN A 149 31.13 -5.28 -23.09
C ASN A 149 30.29 -4.23 -22.33
N LYS A 150 29.00 -4.53 -22.13
CA LYS A 150 28.04 -3.64 -21.43
C LYS A 150 27.94 -3.90 -19.93
N VAL A 151 28.50 -5.00 -19.43
CA VAL A 151 28.48 -5.32 -18.01
C VAL A 151 29.61 -4.61 -17.28
N VAL A 152 29.26 -3.91 -16.21
CA VAL A 152 30.18 -3.27 -15.27
C VAL A 152 30.35 -4.16 -14.04
N ILE A 153 31.59 -4.33 -13.55
CA ILE A 153 31.86 -5.12 -12.36
C ILE A 153 32.35 -4.17 -11.26
N ASN A 154 31.57 -4.04 -10.19
CA ASN A 154 31.99 -3.35 -8.97
C ASN A 154 32.47 -4.39 -7.96
N THR A 155 33.69 -4.25 -7.46
CA THR A 155 34.26 -5.20 -6.49
C THR A 155 34.26 -4.59 -5.09
N TYR A 156 33.77 -5.36 -4.11
CA TYR A 156 33.75 -4.98 -2.70
C TYR A 156 34.70 -5.90 -1.94
N ALA A 157 35.89 -5.39 -1.63
CA ALA A 157 36.92 -6.11 -0.89
C ALA A 157 36.59 -6.09 0.60
N VAL A 158 36.17 -7.22 1.16
CA VAL A 158 35.88 -7.34 2.60
C VAL A 158 37.19 -7.62 3.35
N ILE A 159 37.70 -6.61 4.07
CA ILE A 159 38.97 -6.69 4.80
C ILE A 159 38.66 -6.91 6.28
N GLY A 160 39.02 -8.08 6.81
CA GLY A 160 38.93 -8.34 8.25
C GLY A 160 40.07 -7.66 9.01
N ASP A 161 39.79 -7.18 10.23
CA ASP A 161 40.77 -6.49 11.07
C ASP A 161 42.05 -7.33 11.28
N GLY A 162 43.21 -6.73 10.96
CA GLY A 162 44.52 -7.19 11.43
C GLY A 162 45.43 -7.94 10.46
N LYS A 163 45.08 -8.12 9.16
CA LYS A 163 46.01 -8.69 8.16
C LYS A 163 46.20 -7.76 6.95
N PRO A 164 47.44 -7.44 6.53
CA PRO A 164 47.67 -6.69 5.30
C PRO A 164 47.30 -7.54 4.08
N VAL A 165 46.35 -7.05 3.28
CA VAL A 165 45.84 -7.71 2.07
C VAL A 165 46.24 -6.85 0.88
N MET A 166 47.39 -7.12 0.27
CA MET A 166 47.91 -6.32 -0.87
C MET A 166 47.61 -6.97 -2.22
N PHE A 167 47.77 -8.29 -2.34
CA PHE A 167 47.62 -9.00 -3.61
C PHE A 167 46.15 -9.16 -4.02
N GLU A 168 45.30 -9.51 -3.07
CA GLU A 168 43.88 -9.74 -3.27
C GLU A 168 43.15 -8.43 -3.59
N LYS A 169 43.57 -7.32 -2.97
CA LYS A 169 43.07 -5.98 -3.30
C LYS A 169 43.44 -5.59 -4.73
N SER A 170 44.70 -5.83 -5.13
CA SER A 170 45.13 -5.57 -6.51
C SER A 170 44.37 -6.44 -7.51
N PHE A 171 44.11 -7.72 -7.20
CA PHE A 171 43.31 -8.60 -8.04
C PHE A 171 41.89 -8.06 -8.26
N LEU A 172 41.17 -7.73 -7.17
CA LEU A 172 39.82 -7.18 -7.25
C LEU A 172 39.78 -5.85 -8.01
N GLU A 173 40.78 -4.98 -7.83
CA GLU A 173 40.94 -3.77 -8.62
C GLU A 173 41.11 -4.04 -10.12
N ASN A 174 41.88 -5.07 -10.51
CA ASN A 174 42.00 -5.43 -11.92
C ASN A 174 40.71 -6.04 -12.48
N VAL A 175 39.95 -6.77 -11.67
CA VAL A 175 38.63 -7.30 -12.03
C VAL A 175 37.64 -6.14 -12.27
N ALA A 176 37.59 -5.16 -11.36
CA ALA A 176 36.73 -3.98 -11.52
C ALA A 176 37.09 -3.17 -12.79
N ASN A 177 38.38 -2.95 -13.02
CA ASN A 177 38.87 -2.25 -14.20
C ASN A 177 38.81 -3.09 -15.48
N GLN A 178 38.52 -4.39 -15.37
CA GLN A 178 38.59 -5.36 -16.48
C GLN A 178 39.94 -5.27 -17.23
N ASN A 179 41.04 -5.18 -16.47
CA ASN A 179 42.39 -5.02 -16.99
C ASN A 179 42.96 -6.34 -17.52
N PHE A 180 42.53 -6.75 -18.71
CA PHE A 180 42.94 -8.00 -19.35
C PHE A 180 44.42 -8.02 -19.76
N GLU A 181 44.99 -6.85 -20.07
CA GLU A 181 46.38 -6.72 -20.53
C GLU A 181 47.38 -7.21 -19.47
N LYS A 182 47.13 -6.90 -18.20
CA LYS A 182 47.97 -7.35 -17.07
C LYS A 182 48.10 -8.88 -16.97
N TYR A 183 47.12 -9.63 -17.46
CA TYR A 183 47.05 -11.08 -17.36
C TYR A 183 47.27 -11.82 -18.69
N ASP A 184 47.69 -11.10 -19.74
CA ASP A 184 47.88 -11.65 -21.09
C ASP A 184 46.59 -12.32 -21.63
N VAL A 185 45.45 -11.66 -21.42
CA VAL A 185 44.13 -12.08 -21.89
C VAL A 185 43.68 -11.18 -23.03
N GLN A 186 43.30 -11.77 -24.17
CA GLN A 186 42.82 -11.02 -25.33
C GLN A 186 41.30 -10.83 -25.28
N SER A 187 40.84 -9.57 -25.28
CA SER A 187 39.42 -9.27 -25.47
C SER A 187 39.06 -9.44 -26.95
N ARG A 188 38.13 -10.36 -27.25
CA ARG A 188 37.72 -10.70 -28.63
C ARG A 188 36.66 -9.76 -29.21
N HIS A 189 36.17 -8.79 -28.44
CA HIS A 189 35.05 -7.94 -28.82
C HIS A 189 35.52 -6.53 -29.24
N PRO A 190 34.96 -5.92 -30.31
CA PRO A 190 35.44 -4.65 -30.85
C PRO A 190 35.14 -3.42 -30.00
N LEU A 191 34.13 -3.47 -29.12
CA LEU A 191 33.80 -2.36 -28.21
C LEU A 191 34.70 -2.37 -26.98
N PRO A 192 35.12 -1.20 -26.45
CA PRO A 192 35.92 -1.14 -25.23
C PRO A 192 35.12 -1.60 -24.00
N VAL A 193 35.83 -2.18 -23.03
CA VAL A 193 35.24 -2.49 -21.71
C VAL A 193 34.96 -1.22 -20.91
N ARG A 194 33.96 -1.32 -20.03
CA ARG A 194 33.62 -0.25 -19.09
C ARG A 194 34.21 -0.57 -17.71
N PRO A 195 35.08 0.29 -17.17
CA PRO A 195 35.61 0.07 -15.84
C PRO A 195 34.53 0.29 -14.78
N GLY A 196 34.49 -0.58 -13.77
CA GLY A 196 33.71 -0.39 -12.56
C GLY A 196 34.52 0.24 -11.44
N GLN A 197 34.02 0.10 -10.21
CA GLN A 197 34.67 0.62 -9.01
C GLN A 197 35.17 -0.52 -8.12
N SER A 198 36.37 -0.34 -7.54
CA SER A 198 36.90 -1.21 -6.50
C SER A 198 36.85 -0.49 -5.15
N LEU A 199 36.02 -1.01 -4.24
CA LEU A 199 35.73 -0.42 -2.94
C LEU A 199 36.20 -1.38 -1.84
N SER A 200 36.86 -0.84 -0.82
CA SER A 200 37.28 -1.62 0.36
C SER A 200 36.28 -1.42 1.50
N VAL A 201 35.74 -2.52 2.03
CA VAL A 201 34.84 -2.53 3.18
C VAL A 201 35.63 -3.02 4.38
N ASN A 202 36.03 -2.06 5.23
CA ASN A 202 36.83 -2.30 6.43
C ASN A 202 36.00 -2.24 7.73
N THR A 203 34.91 -1.46 7.74
CA THR A 203 34.03 -1.31 8.91
C THR A 203 32.57 -1.45 8.49
N THR A 204 31.75 -1.97 9.41
CA THR A 204 30.29 -1.97 9.25
C THR A 204 29.71 -0.55 9.36
N ASP A 205 30.36 0.34 10.13
CA ASP A 205 29.92 1.71 10.37
C ASP A 205 29.78 2.56 9.09
N SER A 206 30.60 2.25 8.08
CA SER A 206 30.63 2.97 6.80
C SER A 206 30.03 2.19 5.63
N LEU A 207 29.43 1.02 5.91
CA LEU A 207 28.93 0.11 4.89
C LEU A 207 27.86 0.77 4.00
N SER A 208 26.92 1.49 4.62
CA SER A 208 25.84 2.18 3.90
C SER A 208 26.37 3.24 2.94
N THR A 209 27.39 4.00 3.34
CA THR A 209 28.00 5.03 2.50
C THR A 209 28.84 4.41 1.38
N THR A 210 29.61 3.37 1.71
CA THR A 210 30.53 2.73 0.76
C THR A 210 29.76 1.97 -0.31
N VAL A 211 28.86 1.08 0.10
CA VAL A 211 28.03 0.28 -0.83
C VAL A 211 26.99 1.15 -1.52
N GLY A 212 26.45 2.18 -0.84
CA GLY A 212 25.44 3.08 -1.40
C GLY A 212 25.88 3.87 -2.63
N THR A 213 27.18 3.94 -2.93
CA THR A 213 27.70 4.64 -4.12
C THR A 213 27.80 3.77 -5.38
N PHE A 214 27.32 2.51 -5.33
CA PHE A 214 27.44 1.54 -6.42
C PHE A 214 27.01 2.09 -7.79
N PHE A 215 25.99 2.95 -7.83
CA PHE A 215 25.39 3.48 -9.05
C PHE A 215 26.29 4.48 -9.79
N GLN A 216 27.33 5.01 -9.15
CA GLN A 216 28.25 5.99 -9.76
C GLN A 216 29.03 5.42 -10.95
N ALA A 217 29.17 4.09 -11.03
CA ALA A 217 29.83 3.44 -12.16
C ALA A 217 29.00 3.50 -13.46
N PHE A 218 27.70 3.82 -13.37
CA PHE A 218 26.86 4.03 -14.55
C PHE A 218 27.04 5.46 -15.08
N ASN A 219 27.70 5.59 -16.23
CA ASN A 219 27.83 6.86 -16.95
C ASN A 219 26.56 7.14 -17.79
N ARG A 220 25.41 7.27 -17.13
CA ARG A 220 24.12 7.54 -17.79
C ARG A 220 23.89 9.05 -17.90
N SER A 221 23.29 9.48 -19.02
CA SER A 221 22.74 10.83 -19.14
C SER A 221 21.59 10.95 -18.15
N ILE A 222 21.84 11.64 -17.05
CA ILE A 222 20.84 11.81 -16.00
C ILE A 222 19.81 12.81 -16.49
N GLU A 223 18.57 12.33 -16.63
CA GLU A 223 17.44 13.18 -16.99
C GLU A 223 17.25 14.24 -15.89
N ASP A 224 17.34 15.52 -16.26
CA ASP A 224 17.09 16.65 -15.36
C ASP A 224 15.58 16.87 -15.19
N ARG A 225 14.91 15.90 -14.55
CA ARG A 225 13.49 15.97 -14.22
C ARG A 225 13.21 15.38 -12.85
N PRO A 226 12.20 15.88 -12.13
CA PRO A 226 11.80 15.31 -10.84
C PRO A 226 11.32 13.87 -11.00
N ARG A 227 11.68 13.04 -10.02
CA ARG A 227 11.28 11.64 -9.87
C ARG A 227 10.45 11.50 -8.60
N PHE A 228 9.36 10.75 -8.71
CA PHE A 228 8.48 10.45 -7.60
C PHE A 228 8.78 9.05 -7.09
N SER A 229 8.94 8.89 -5.79
CA SER A 229 8.94 7.57 -5.16
C SER A 229 7.53 7.01 -5.11
N LEU A 230 7.41 5.69 -4.92
CA LEU A 230 6.18 5.13 -4.39
C LEU A 230 6.08 5.45 -2.88
N PRO A 231 4.88 5.39 -2.27
CA PRO A 231 4.71 5.65 -0.85
C PRO A 231 5.55 4.73 0.03
N TYR A 232 6.20 5.28 1.05
CA TYR A 232 6.96 4.50 2.02
C TYR A 232 6.81 5.04 3.44
N ALA A 233 7.07 4.18 4.42
CA ALA A 233 7.03 4.54 5.83
C ALA A 233 8.23 5.41 6.17
N ASP A 234 7.96 6.63 6.65
CA ASP A 234 9.01 7.52 7.12
C ASP A 234 9.68 6.95 8.39
N GLN A 235 11.01 6.92 8.37
CA GLN A 235 11.84 6.43 9.46
C GLN A 235 11.81 7.36 10.68
N THR A 236 11.43 8.63 10.51
CA THR A 236 11.31 9.59 11.62
C THR A 236 9.95 9.54 12.32
N GLY A 237 9.01 8.76 11.80
CA GLY A 237 7.71 8.50 12.41
C GLY A 237 6.56 9.39 11.90
N ALA A 238 6.76 10.16 10.82
CA ALA A 238 5.76 11.05 10.24
C ALA A 238 4.60 10.33 9.50
N GLY A 239 4.56 8.99 9.55
CA GLY A 239 3.60 8.15 8.84
C GLY A 239 4.11 7.76 7.46
N LEU A 240 3.18 7.58 6.50
CA LEU A 240 3.55 7.32 5.11
C LEU A 240 3.88 8.64 4.39
N VAL A 241 5.00 8.64 3.67
CA VAL A 241 5.47 9.75 2.85
C VAL A 241 5.73 9.34 1.40
N MET A 242 5.81 10.32 0.53
CA MET A 242 6.25 10.18 -0.86
C MET A 242 7.33 11.23 -1.13
N SER A 243 8.48 10.82 -1.67
CA SER A 243 9.56 11.76 -2.00
C SER A 243 9.49 12.19 -3.45
N ILE A 244 9.68 13.49 -3.67
CA ILE A 244 10.05 14.05 -4.96
C ILE A 244 11.54 14.31 -4.94
N SER A 245 12.27 13.75 -5.89
CA SER A 245 13.74 13.81 -5.95
C SER A 245 14.23 14.34 -7.30
N GLN A 246 15.25 15.18 -7.30
CA GLN A 246 15.89 15.68 -8.51
C GLN A 246 17.42 15.72 -8.33
N PRO A 247 18.19 15.21 -9.32
CA PRO A 247 19.64 15.26 -9.28
C PRO A 247 20.16 16.69 -9.47
N CYS A 248 21.12 17.09 -8.64
CA CYS A 248 21.81 18.37 -8.75
C CYS A 248 23.08 18.20 -9.59
N LEU A 249 23.15 18.85 -10.76
CA LEU A 249 24.26 18.73 -11.69
C LEU A 249 25.18 19.97 -11.63
N HIS A 250 26.49 19.75 -11.65
CA HIS A 250 27.50 20.79 -11.84
C HIS A 250 28.54 20.33 -12.86
N GLN A 251 28.73 21.11 -13.93
CA GLN A 251 29.63 20.77 -15.04
C GLN A 251 29.38 19.37 -15.62
N GLY A 252 28.10 18.95 -15.71
CA GLY A 252 27.70 17.64 -16.23
C GLY A 252 27.91 16.46 -15.26
N LYS A 253 28.33 16.72 -14.01
CA LYS A 253 28.49 15.70 -12.96
C LYS A 253 27.44 15.86 -11.87
N VAL A 254 26.98 14.76 -11.29
CA VAL A 254 26.07 14.76 -10.14
C VAL A 254 26.83 15.20 -8.89
N LEU A 255 26.38 16.30 -8.28
CA LEU A 255 26.82 16.72 -6.95
C LEU A 255 26.05 15.99 -5.84
N GLY A 256 24.77 15.72 -6.08
CA GLY A 256 23.88 15.09 -5.11
C GLY A 256 22.45 15.02 -5.64
N VAL A 257 21.50 14.71 -4.75
CA VAL A 257 20.07 14.67 -5.05
C VAL A 257 19.35 15.55 -4.04
N ALA A 258 18.57 16.51 -4.52
CA ALA A 258 17.62 17.24 -3.70
C ALA A 258 16.34 16.42 -3.58
N GLY A 259 15.80 16.31 -2.37
CA GLY A 259 14.58 15.55 -2.08
C GLY A 259 13.63 16.35 -1.20
N VAL A 260 12.33 16.23 -1.45
CA VAL A 260 11.26 16.75 -0.60
C VAL A 260 10.29 15.62 -0.30
N ASP A 261 10.01 15.39 0.97
CA ASP A 261 9.04 14.39 1.43
C ASP A 261 7.67 15.05 1.61
N LEU A 262 6.66 14.42 1.03
CA LEU A 262 5.26 14.84 1.11
C LEU A 262 4.50 13.84 1.97
N HIS A 263 3.61 14.33 2.84
CA HIS A 263 2.71 13.46 3.60
C HIS A 263 1.76 12.75 2.64
N PHE A 264 1.88 11.44 2.54
CA PHE A 264 1.10 10.67 1.57
C PHE A 264 -0.40 10.77 1.84
N GLY A 265 -0.80 10.78 3.12
CA GLY A 265 -2.21 10.90 3.51
C GLY A 265 -2.88 12.21 3.08
N GLU A 266 -2.13 13.30 2.99
CA GLU A 266 -2.61 14.59 2.48
C GLU A 266 -2.79 14.51 0.95
N MET A 267 -1.78 13.98 0.24
CA MET A 267 -1.81 13.87 -1.23
C MET A 267 -2.98 13.05 -1.78
N VAL A 268 -3.41 12.02 -1.05
CA VAL A 268 -4.47 11.11 -1.51
C VAL A 268 -5.76 11.23 -0.70
N GLU A 269 -5.98 12.31 0.04
CA GLU A 269 -7.18 12.46 0.87
C GLU A 269 -8.47 12.45 0.02
N ASP A 270 -8.49 13.16 -1.10
CA ASP A 270 -9.64 13.20 -2.00
C ASP A 270 -9.95 11.84 -2.62
N ILE A 271 -8.93 11.00 -2.81
CA ILE A 271 -9.07 9.64 -3.36
C ILE A 271 -9.53 8.67 -2.26
N THR A 272 -8.91 8.76 -1.08
CA THR A 272 -9.19 7.91 0.08
C THR A 272 -10.58 8.14 0.67
N TYR A 273 -11.04 9.39 0.64
CA TYR A 273 -12.35 9.83 1.13
C TYR A 273 -13.29 10.18 -0.04
N PHE A 274 -13.01 9.64 -1.23
CA PHE A 274 -13.91 9.65 -2.37
C PHE A 274 -15.11 8.73 -2.06
N GLN A 275 -16.17 9.28 -1.47
CA GLN A 275 -17.39 8.54 -1.17
C GLN A 275 -18.59 9.39 -1.55
N GLN A 276 -18.80 9.55 -2.86
CA GLN A 276 -20.05 10.10 -3.40
C GLN A 276 -21.18 9.06 -3.36
N GLU A 277 -20.84 7.77 -3.54
CA GLU A 277 -21.80 6.64 -3.57
C GLU A 277 -21.17 5.36 -3.04
N VAL A 278 -21.99 4.38 -2.64
CA VAL A 278 -21.56 3.08 -2.11
C VAL A 278 -20.83 2.23 -3.16
N PHE A 279 -21.17 2.36 -4.45
CA PHE A 279 -20.56 1.61 -5.55
C PHE A 279 -19.68 2.47 -6.48
N ALA A 280 -19.24 3.63 -5.98
CA ALA A 280 -18.32 4.49 -6.70
C ALA A 280 -17.07 4.71 -5.86
N TYR A 281 -15.90 4.49 -6.46
CA TYR A 281 -14.63 4.80 -5.80
C TYR A 281 -13.55 5.22 -6.78
N ALA A 282 -12.60 5.99 -6.28
CA ALA A 282 -11.39 6.34 -6.99
C ALA A 282 -10.20 5.53 -6.48
N PHE A 283 -9.23 5.27 -7.35
CA PHE A 283 -7.95 4.68 -7.00
C PHE A 283 -6.84 5.28 -7.85
N LEU A 284 -5.61 5.20 -7.34
CA LEU A 284 -4.42 5.81 -7.92
C LEU A 284 -3.42 4.73 -8.30
N LEU A 285 -2.95 4.78 -9.55
CA LEU A 285 -1.94 3.88 -10.07
C LEU A 285 -0.66 4.66 -10.42
N ASP A 286 0.46 3.96 -10.43
CA ASP A 286 1.64 4.42 -11.14
C ASP A 286 1.56 4.08 -12.65
N GLN A 287 2.47 4.64 -13.43
CA GLN A 287 2.54 4.44 -14.88
C GLN A 287 2.82 2.99 -15.31
N HIS A 288 3.23 2.12 -14.39
CA HIS A 288 3.53 0.71 -14.65
C HIS A 288 2.38 -0.22 -14.20
N GLY A 289 1.33 0.32 -13.57
CA GLY A 289 0.17 -0.43 -13.09
C GLY A 289 0.25 -0.89 -11.64
N TYR A 290 1.22 -0.40 -10.87
CA TYR A 290 1.27 -0.62 -9.43
C TYR A 290 0.24 0.25 -8.70
N MET A 291 -0.42 -0.35 -7.72
CA MET A 291 -1.40 0.31 -6.89
C MET A 291 -0.70 1.27 -5.91
N VAL A 292 -1.03 2.56 -6.00
CA VAL A 292 -0.56 3.60 -5.09
C VAL A 292 -1.59 3.83 -3.98
N MET A 293 -2.88 3.91 -4.31
CA MET A 293 -3.96 4.03 -3.35
C MET A 293 -5.24 3.35 -3.86
N HIS A 294 -5.90 2.55 -3.01
CA HIS A 294 -7.16 1.89 -3.28
C HIS A 294 -8.06 1.92 -2.03
N PRO A 295 -9.39 1.96 -2.13
CA PRO A 295 -10.27 1.91 -0.95
C PRO A 295 -10.13 0.65 -0.09
N SER A 296 -9.67 -0.46 -0.67
CA SER A 296 -9.38 -1.71 0.05
C SER A 296 -8.08 -1.65 0.86
N LEU A 297 -7.21 -0.67 0.58
CA LEU A 297 -6.03 -0.42 1.40
C LEU A 297 -6.45 0.34 2.66
N SER A 298 -5.72 0.09 3.75
CA SER A 298 -5.81 0.89 4.96
C SER A 298 -5.58 2.36 4.63
N ARG A 299 -6.37 3.26 5.23
CA ARG A 299 -6.18 4.70 5.01
C ARG A 299 -4.74 5.09 5.42
N PRO A 300 -4.03 5.93 4.64
CA PRO A 300 -2.62 6.21 4.89
C PRO A 300 -2.31 6.70 6.31
N ILE A 301 -3.17 7.55 6.87
CA ILE A 301 -3.01 8.13 8.22
C ILE A 301 -3.09 7.10 9.37
N PHE A 302 -3.63 5.92 9.11
CA PHE A 302 -3.72 4.82 10.08
C PHE A 302 -2.72 3.70 9.79
N THR A 303 -1.97 3.79 8.69
CA THR A 303 -1.04 2.76 8.26
C THR A 303 0.28 2.91 9.01
N LYS A 304 0.66 1.84 9.72
CA LYS A 304 1.91 1.79 10.51
C LYS A 304 3.05 1.07 9.81
N TYR A 305 2.73 0.27 8.80
CA TYR A 305 3.68 -0.61 8.13
C TYR A 305 3.91 -0.15 6.69
N GLN A 306 5.07 -0.49 6.14
CA GLN A 306 5.39 -0.24 4.74
C GLN A 306 4.35 -0.91 3.83
N PRO A 307 3.63 -0.16 2.96
CA PRO A 307 2.69 -0.75 2.02
C PRO A 307 3.42 -1.61 0.98
N MET A 308 2.79 -2.72 0.60
CA MET A 308 3.25 -3.58 -0.48
C MET A 308 2.67 -3.09 -1.81
N HIS A 309 3.50 -2.46 -2.63
CA HIS A 309 3.11 -2.03 -3.97
C HIS A 309 2.92 -3.25 -4.87
N THR A 310 1.69 -3.47 -5.29
CA THR A 310 1.26 -4.66 -6.03
C THR A 310 0.50 -4.23 -7.27
N ASP A 311 0.46 -5.11 -8.28
CA ASP A 311 -0.25 -4.84 -9.51
C ASP A 311 -1.76 -4.65 -9.25
N VAL A 312 -2.37 -3.69 -9.94
CA VAL A 312 -3.80 -3.37 -9.84
C VAL A 312 -4.74 -4.58 -9.97
N SER A 313 -4.31 -5.62 -10.68
CA SER A 313 -5.10 -6.84 -10.91
C SER A 313 -5.36 -7.64 -9.63
N HIS A 314 -4.58 -7.42 -8.57
CA HIS A 314 -4.85 -7.99 -7.24
C HIS A 314 -6.03 -7.32 -6.53
N PHE A 315 -6.36 -6.08 -6.90
CA PHE A 315 -7.48 -5.33 -6.32
C PHE A 315 -8.72 -5.38 -7.21
N GLU A 316 -8.53 -5.33 -8.53
CA GLU A 316 -9.60 -5.44 -9.53
C GLU A 316 -9.53 -6.81 -10.21
N ASN A 317 -10.14 -7.82 -9.57
CA ASN A 317 -10.04 -9.22 -9.97
C ASN A 317 -11.22 -9.69 -10.84
N TYR A 318 -11.84 -8.79 -11.60
CA TYR A 318 -12.96 -9.12 -12.48
C TYR A 318 -12.51 -9.76 -13.78
N GLU A 319 -13.30 -10.70 -14.28
CA GLU A 319 -13.10 -11.27 -15.61
C GLU A 319 -13.15 -10.17 -16.67
N GLY A 320 -12.12 -10.09 -17.52
CA GLY A 320 -11.98 -9.04 -18.54
C GLY A 320 -11.31 -7.75 -18.07
N PHE A 321 -10.95 -7.62 -16.78
CA PHE A 321 -10.26 -6.43 -16.27
C PHE A 321 -8.88 -6.21 -16.92
N GLU A 322 -8.16 -7.25 -17.34
CA GLU A 322 -6.89 -7.11 -18.06
C GLU A 322 -6.99 -6.21 -19.30
N ARG A 323 -8.12 -6.27 -20.02
CA ARG A 323 -8.36 -5.38 -21.16
C ARG A 323 -8.51 -3.93 -20.71
N VAL A 324 -9.19 -3.70 -19.60
CA VAL A 324 -9.38 -2.36 -19.00
C VAL A 324 -8.04 -1.81 -18.53
N LYS A 325 -7.25 -2.61 -17.81
CA LYS A 325 -5.89 -2.29 -17.38
C LYS A 325 -5.01 -1.89 -18.57
N HIS A 326 -5.01 -2.65 -19.66
CA HIS A 326 -4.25 -2.30 -20.86
C HIS A 326 -4.67 -0.93 -21.42
N MET A 327 -5.96 -0.60 -21.44
CA MET A 327 -6.44 0.74 -21.87
C MET A 327 -6.00 1.84 -20.90
N ILE A 328 -6.07 1.60 -19.60
CA ILE A 328 -5.65 2.55 -18.56
C ILE A 328 -4.17 2.89 -18.69
N LEU A 329 -3.31 1.90 -18.96
CA LEU A 329 -1.86 2.09 -19.06
C LEU A 329 -1.41 2.69 -20.41
N SER A 330 -2.18 2.48 -21.48
CA SER A 330 -1.81 2.93 -22.83
C SER A 330 -2.32 4.34 -23.19
N ALA A 331 -3.47 4.76 -22.67
CA ALA A 331 -4.08 6.05 -23.00
C ALA A 331 -3.90 7.09 -21.89
N THR A 332 -3.64 8.35 -22.27
CA THR A 332 -3.51 9.48 -21.33
C THR A 332 -4.81 9.79 -20.59
N GLU A 333 -5.95 9.60 -21.26
CA GLU A 333 -7.27 9.67 -20.65
C GLU A 333 -8.22 8.78 -21.43
N GLY A 334 -9.32 8.36 -20.80
CA GLY A 334 -10.30 7.54 -21.47
C GLY A 334 -11.45 7.10 -20.58
N ARG A 335 -12.39 6.40 -21.21
CA ARG A 335 -13.54 5.79 -20.54
C ARG A 335 -13.83 4.43 -21.17
N THR A 336 -14.17 3.46 -20.33
CA THR A 336 -14.61 2.13 -20.78
C THR A 336 -15.61 1.56 -19.79
N SER A 337 -16.37 0.55 -20.22
CA SER A 337 -17.31 -0.14 -19.36
C SER A 337 -17.01 -1.63 -19.35
N LEU A 338 -17.04 -2.22 -18.16
CA LEU A 338 -16.89 -3.65 -17.93
C LEU A 338 -18.22 -4.17 -17.39
N THR A 339 -18.77 -5.17 -18.07
CA THR A 339 -19.95 -5.89 -17.55
C THR A 339 -19.43 -7.01 -16.67
N VAL A 340 -19.80 -6.99 -15.40
CA VAL A 340 -19.43 -8.02 -14.43
C VAL A 340 -20.65 -8.87 -14.13
N HIS A 341 -20.47 -10.17 -14.25
CA HIS A 341 -21.46 -11.18 -13.87
C HIS A 341 -21.18 -11.60 -12.42
N ALA A 342 -22.21 -11.63 -11.58
CA ALA A 342 -22.09 -12.23 -10.25
C ALA A 342 -21.70 -13.70 -10.39
N LYS A 343 -20.54 -14.10 -9.86
CA LYS A 343 -20.17 -15.52 -9.70
C LYS A 343 -20.49 -15.97 -8.28
N GLU A 344 -21.06 -17.16 -8.13
CA GLU A 344 -21.46 -17.76 -6.84
C GLU A 344 -20.29 -17.96 -5.85
N ASN A 345 -19.02 -17.91 -6.29
CA ASN A 345 -17.87 -18.41 -5.51
C ASN A 345 -16.66 -17.46 -5.35
N THR A 346 -16.82 -16.15 -5.53
CA THR A 346 -15.75 -15.19 -5.23
C THR A 346 -16.11 -14.30 -4.05
N GLN A 347 -15.25 -14.25 -3.03
CA GLN A 347 -15.23 -13.29 -1.91
C GLN A 347 -14.98 -11.82 -2.36
N SER A 348 -15.48 -11.45 -3.54
CA SER A 348 -15.48 -10.08 -4.03
C SER A 348 -16.87 -9.49 -3.80
N ASN A 349 -16.95 -8.16 -3.73
CA ASN A 349 -18.15 -7.34 -3.49
C ASN A 349 -19.33 -7.55 -4.49
N LEU A 350 -19.38 -8.66 -5.24
CA LEU A 350 -20.40 -9.01 -6.23
C LEU A 350 -21.12 -10.34 -6.02
N SER A 351 -20.89 -11.08 -4.93
CA SER A 351 -21.74 -12.23 -4.53
C SER A 351 -23.18 -11.84 -4.10
N LEU A 352 -23.61 -10.63 -4.48
CA LEU A 352 -24.52 -9.77 -3.71
C LEU A 352 -25.58 -9.08 -4.56
N LEU A 353 -25.55 -9.37 -5.86
CA LEU A 353 -26.65 -9.08 -6.74
C LEU A 353 -27.62 -10.27 -6.67
N PRO A 354 -28.95 -10.04 -6.62
CA PRO A 354 -29.93 -11.11 -6.76
C PRO A 354 -29.59 -11.97 -7.98
N ASP A 355 -29.69 -13.30 -7.83
CA ASP A 355 -29.36 -14.29 -8.85
C ASP A 355 -29.66 -13.80 -10.28
N GLY A 356 -28.62 -13.74 -11.11
CA GLY A 356 -28.71 -13.40 -12.53
C GLY A 356 -28.58 -11.92 -12.92
N LYS A 357 -28.35 -10.99 -11.99
CA LYS A 357 -28.13 -9.58 -12.37
C LYS A 357 -26.68 -9.28 -12.76
N THR A 358 -26.53 -8.53 -13.85
CA THR A 358 -25.27 -7.99 -14.37
C THR A 358 -25.09 -6.57 -13.89
N VAL A 359 -23.90 -6.21 -13.40
CA VAL A 359 -23.55 -4.82 -13.10
C VAL A 359 -22.54 -4.33 -14.12
N ILE A 360 -22.82 -3.15 -14.68
CA ILE A 360 -21.92 -2.48 -15.60
C ILE A 360 -21.14 -1.44 -14.80
N TYR A 361 -19.84 -1.66 -14.65
CA TYR A 361 -18.92 -0.67 -14.10
C TYR A 361 -18.35 0.17 -15.23
N ARG A 362 -18.40 1.48 -15.08
CA ARG A 362 -17.71 2.45 -15.93
C ARG A 362 -16.42 2.88 -15.25
N TYR A 363 -15.32 2.65 -15.95
CA TYR A 363 -14.00 3.13 -15.56
C TYR A 363 -13.70 4.40 -16.37
N LEU A 364 -13.32 5.47 -15.68
CA LEU A 364 -12.81 6.69 -16.26
C LEU A 364 -11.39 6.88 -15.73
N TRP A 365 -10.43 7.20 -16.59
CA TRP A 365 -9.06 7.43 -16.15
C TRP A 365 -8.46 8.66 -16.80
N LYS A 366 -7.50 9.26 -16.09
CA LYS A 366 -6.69 10.37 -16.58
C LYS A 366 -5.31 10.29 -15.93
N ARG A 367 -4.26 10.38 -16.77
CA ARG A 367 -2.88 10.57 -16.33
C ARG A 367 -2.73 11.99 -15.82
N ILE A 368 -2.15 12.14 -14.63
CA ILE A 368 -1.94 13.43 -13.99
C ILE A 368 -0.71 14.08 -14.63
N GLU A 369 -0.88 15.30 -15.14
CA GLU A 369 0.17 16.04 -15.82
C GLU A 369 1.42 16.20 -14.95
N ASN A 370 2.61 16.06 -15.55
CA ASN A 370 3.91 16.16 -14.88
C ASN A 370 4.16 15.16 -13.73
N THR A 371 3.38 14.10 -13.64
CA THR A 371 3.58 13.02 -12.66
C THR A 371 3.52 11.64 -13.34
N PRO A 372 4.04 10.57 -12.71
CA PRO A 372 3.88 9.21 -13.22
C PRO A 372 2.52 8.60 -12.85
N PHE A 373 1.59 9.35 -12.26
CA PHE A 373 0.37 8.78 -11.69
C PHE A 373 -0.83 8.82 -12.64
N ILE A 374 -1.69 7.82 -12.53
CA ILE A 374 -2.95 7.70 -13.26
C ILE A 374 -4.08 7.60 -12.25
N LEU A 375 -4.99 8.59 -12.27
CA LEU A 375 -6.20 8.56 -11.46
C LEU A 375 -7.27 7.77 -12.21
N VAL A 376 -7.90 6.83 -11.53
CA VAL A 376 -8.99 6.03 -12.07
C VAL A 376 -10.21 6.16 -11.18
N LEU A 377 -11.36 6.44 -11.80
CA LEU A 377 -12.67 6.49 -11.16
C LEU A 377 -13.50 5.32 -11.69
N LYS A 378 -14.04 4.53 -10.77
CA LYS A 378 -14.96 3.43 -11.08
C LYS A 378 -16.35 3.78 -10.53
N VAL A 379 -17.36 3.72 -11.39
CA VAL A 379 -18.76 4.05 -11.07
C VAL A 379 -19.69 2.99 -11.64
N ALA A 380 -20.70 2.57 -10.90
CA ALA A 380 -21.78 1.73 -11.44
C ALA A 380 -22.71 2.56 -12.35
N VAL A 381 -23.09 2.06 -13.52
CA VAL A 381 -23.74 2.86 -14.60
C VAL A 381 -25.21 3.25 -14.34
N ASP A 382 -25.82 2.85 -13.22
CA ASP A 382 -27.27 3.05 -12.98
C ASP A 382 -27.63 4.23 -12.04
N SER A 383 -26.70 5.16 -11.78
CA SER A 383 -26.93 6.30 -10.88
C SER A 383 -26.90 7.67 -11.59
N GLU A 384 -28.01 8.05 -12.24
CA GLU A 384 -28.30 9.48 -12.43
C GLU A 384 -28.87 10.03 -11.12
N TYR A 385 -28.10 10.90 -10.46
CA TYR A 385 -28.41 11.43 -9.13
C TYR A 385 -28.86 12.90 -9.17
N SER A 386 -29.79 13.23 -8.29
CA SER A 386 -30.00 14.59 -7.79
C SER A 386 -29.84 14.56 -6.28
N GLY A 387 -28.98 15.44 -5.75
CA GLY A 387 -28.82 15.77 -4.32
C GLY A 387 -30.06 15.52 -3.47
N VAL A 388 -29.92 14.99 -2.24
CA VAL A 388 -30.90 15.34 -1.20
C VAL A 388 -30.79 16.85 -0.99
N THR A 389 -31.61 17.62 -1.70
CA THR A 389 -31.60 19.08 -1.58
C THR A 389 -32.68 19.52 -0.61
N ASN A 390 -32.34 20.42 0.31
CA ASN A 390 -33.27 21.09 1.22
C ASN A 390 -33.86 20.18 2.30
N ALA A 391 -33.03 19.41 3.00
CA ALA A 391 -33.48 18.74 4.20
C ALA A 391 -33.84 19.77 5.30
N PRO A 392 -34.95 19.58 6.05
CA PRO A 392 -35.32 20.47 7.14
C PRO A 392 -34.35 20.34 8.31
N VAL A 393 -34.25 21.40 9.13
CA VAL A 393 -33.32 21.42 10.28
C VAL A 393 -33.54 20.22 11.21
N PRO A 394 -32.47 19.62 11.76
CA PRO A 394 -32.60 18.51 12.70
C PRO A 394 -33.46 18.89 13.92
N ASN A 395 -34.54 18.14 14.17
CA ASN A 395 -35.41 18.35 15.35
C ASN A 395 -34.68 18.19 16.71
N SER A 396 -33.53 17.52 16.73
CA SER A 396 -32.69 17.30 17.92
C SER A 396 -31.24 17.11 17.47
N LEU A 397 -30.43 18.13 17.68
CA LEU A 397 -29.00 18.11 17.39
C LEU A 397 -28.21 18.12 18.69
N LEU A 398 -27.61 16.98 19.01
CA LEU A 398 -26.66 16.83 20.10
C LEU A 398 -25.36 16.29 19.52
N TYR A 399 -24.25 17.01 19.69
CA TYR A 399 -22.96 16.57 19.19
C TYR A 399 -22.31 15.58 20.17
N HIS A 400 -21.50 14.64 19.66
CA HIS A 400 -20.94 13.55 20.47
C HIS A 400 -20.02 14.00 21.61
N ARG A 401 -19.44 15.20 21.56
CA ARG A 401 -18.52 15.76 22.58
C ARG A 401 -19.24 16.24 23.85
N LEU A 402 -19.89 15.29 24.52
CA LEU A 402 -20.61 15.50 25.78
C LEU A 402 -19.70 15.98 26.92
N ASP A 403 -18.38 15.86 26.77
CA ASP A 403 -17.34 16.34 27.69
C ASP A 403 -17.09 17.86 27.60
N LEU A 404 -17.48 18.51 26.50
CA LEU A 404 -17.21 19.92 26.23
C LEU A 404 -18.41 20.84 26.46
N ILE A 405 -19.63 20.31 26.30
CA ILE A 405 -20.89 21.05 26.43
C ILE A 405 -21.72 20.41 27.55
N PRO A 406 -22.10 21.16 28.61
CA PRO A 406 -22.85 20.62 29.73
C PRO A 406 -24.20 20.03 29.31
N HIS A 407 -24.44 18.76 29.65
CA HIS A 407 -25.72 18.06 29.45
C HIS A 407 -25.95 17.06 30.60
N ASN A 408 -27.17 16.53 30.71
CA ASN A 408 -27.46 15.42 31.61
C ASN A 408 -26.75 14.16 31.13
N THR A 409 -25.56 13.92 31.69
CA THR A 409 -24.70 12.79 31.34
C THR A 409 -24.48 11.88 32.54
N CYS A 410 -24.34 10.58 32.29
CA CYS A 410 -23.90 9.60 33.27
C CYS A 410 -22.86 8.66 32.66
N MET A 411 -22.22 7.85 33.49
CA MET A 411 -21.36 6.77 33.01
C MET A 411 -22.26 5.61 32.57
N HIS A 412 -22.29 5.32 31.28
CA HIS A 412 -22.93 4.13 30.73
C HIS A 412 -21.84 3.18 30.22
N LEU A 413 -21.76 1.99 30.80
CA LEU A 413 -20.64 1.07 30.61
C LEU A 413 -19.31 1.75 31.00
N LYS A 414 -18.40 1.98 30.05
CA LYS A 414 -17.11 2.65 30.29
C LYS A 414 -17.02 4.04 29.65
N GLN A 415 -18.14 4.65 29.26
CA GLN A 415 -18.16 5.92 28.54
C GLN A 415 -19.13 6.93 29.14
N LEU A 416 -18.81 8.22 28.96
CA LEU A 416 -19.74 9.31 29.21
C LEU A 416 -20.87 9.25 28.17
N ALA A 417 -22.10 9.18 28.64
CA ALA A 417 -23.27 8.98 27.78
C ALA A 417 -24.50 9.73 28.30
N THR A 418 -25.52 9.84 27.44
CA THR A 418 -26.85 10.33 27.80
C THR A 418 -27.93 9.41 27.24
N LEU A 419 -28.91 9.07 28.08
CA LEU A 419 -30.09 8.29 27.67
C LEU A 419 -31.21 9.17 27.11
N GLU A 420 -31.07 10.50 27.19
CA GLU A 420 -32.12 11.45 26.80
C GLU A 420 -32.22 11.64 25.29
N ALA A 421 -31.10 11.48 24.57
CA ALA A 421 -31.04 11.70 23.12
C ALA A 421 -29.92 10.89 22.46
N SER A 422 -29.98 10.80 21.12
CA SER A 422 -28.86 10.34 20.29
C SER A 422 -27.86 11.46 20.02
N THR A 423 -26.59 11.11 19.86
CA THR A 423 -25.52 12.03 19.47
C THR A 423 -25.15 11.88 18.00
N VAL A 424 -24.66 12.96 17.40
CA VAL A 424 -24.06 12.99 16.05
C VAL A 424 -22.54 13.09 16.16
N PHE A 425 -21.85 12.25 15.41
CA PHE A 425 -20.41 12.26 15.16
C PHE A 425 -20.18 12.44 13.65
N LEU A 426 -19.16 13.22 13.30
CA LEU A 426 -18.72 13.43 11.93
C LEU A 426 -17.35 12.78 11.79
N SER A 427 -17.25 11.70 10.99
CA SER A 427 -15.96 11.11 10.66
C SER A 427 -15.19 11.99 9.69
N ALA A 428 -13.90 11.70 9.50
CA ALA A 428 -13.04 12.50 8.64
C ALA A 428 -13.55 12.64 7.19
N SER A 429 -14.33 11.69 6.67
CA SER A 429 -15.01 11.79 5.35
C SER A 429 -15.99 12.96 5.21
N ALA A 430 -16.51 13.49 6.33
CA ALA A 430 -17.45 14.61 6.35
C ALA A 430 -16.78 15.97 6.12
N PHE A 431 -15.44 16.04 6.16
CA PHE A 431 -14.68 17.28 6.05
C PHE A 431 -14.12 17.47 4.65
N THR A 432 -13.95 18.72 4.25
CA THR A 432 -13.30 19.07 2.96
C THR A 432 -11.81 18.70 2.97
N SER A 433 -11.12 18.83 4.12
CA SER A 433 -9.78 18.27 4.34
C SER A 433 -9.80 17.27 5.51
N PRO A 434 -10.01 15.98 5.22
CA PRO A 434 -9.91 14.90 6.20
C PRO A 434 -8.56 14.86 6.94
N PHE A 435 -7.45 15.15 6.24
CA PHE A 435 -6.10 15.14 6.80
C PHE A 435 -5.91 16.23 7.85
N GLU A 436 -6.29 17.47 7.54
CA GLU A 436 -6.22 18.58 8.49
C GLU A 436 -7.10 18.30 9.72
N HIS A 437 -8.33 17.83 9.50
CA HIS A 437 -9.24 17.46 10.59
C HIS A 437 -8.57 16.48 11.56
N LEU A 438 -8.01 15.38 11.06
CA LEU A 438 -7.43 14.31 11.88
C LEU A 438 -6.14 14.72 12.60
N ASN A 439 -5.32 15.58 11.99
CA ASN A 439 -4.04 16.02 12.57
C ASN A 439 -4.13 17.27 13.42
N LYS A 440 -5.26 17.99 13.40
CA LYS A 440 -5.46 19.17 14.25
C LYS A 440 -5.35 18.80 15.74
N PRO A 441 -4.37 19.35 16.49
CA PRO A 441 -4.25 19.10 17.91
C PRO A 441 -5.43 19.72 18.65
N GLU A 442 -6.04 18.94 19.55
CA GLU A 442 -7.23 19.38 20.30
C GLU A 442 -6.86 19.69 21.74
N ASN A 443 -6.62 20.97 22.04
CA ASN A 443 -6.80 21.43 23.41
C ASN A 443 -8.31 21.60 23.69
N LYS A 444 -8.72 21.56 24.96
CA LYS A 444 -10.16 21.57 25.33
C LYS A 444 -10.89 22.83 24.88
N LYS A 445 -10.23 23.99 24.85
CA LYS A 445 -10.85 25.28 24.52
C LYS A 445 -11.13 25.35 23.02
N ASP A 446 -10.13 25.09 22.20
CA ASP A 446 -10.24 25.13 20.74
C ASP A 446 -11.22 24.06 20.25
N ALA A 447 -11.20 22.87 20.86
CA ALA A 447 -12.17 21.82 20.56
C ALA A 447 -13.61 22.27 20.88
N LYS A 448 -13.83 23.01 21.96
CA LYS A 448 -15.15 23.53 22.31
C LYS A 448 -15.65 24.55 21.29
N GLU A 449 -14.80 25.49 20.89
CA GLU A 449 -15.13 26.51 19.88
C GLU A 449 -15.46 25.87 18.52
N VAL A 450 -14.67 24.87 18.12
CA VAL A 450 -14.91 24.09 16.89
C VAL A 450 -16.22 23.30 16.97
N VAL A 451 -16.52 22.66 18.10
CA VAL A 451 -17.80 21.96 18.27
C VAL A 451 -18.99 22.93 18.23
N GLN A 452 -18.84 24.11 18.83
CA GLN A 452 -19.88 25.14 18.78
C GLN A 452 -20.14 25.62 17.35
N SER A 453 -19.10 25.77 16.52
CA SER A 453 -19.28 26.15 15.11
C SER A 453 -20.00 25.05 14.32
N TYR A 454 -19.70 23.78 14.56
CA TYR A 454 -20.43 22.65 13.95
C TYR A 454 -21.90 22.65 14.34
N VAL A 455 -22.20 22.76 15.64
CA VAL A 455 -23.58 22.75 16.15
C VAL A 455 -24.35 23.95 15.60
N ALA A 456 -23.74 25.14 15.57
CA ALA A 456 -24.36 26.33 15.00
C ALA A 456 -24.67 26.16 13.51
N TYR A 457 -23.72 25.68 12.71
CA TYR A 457 -23.91 25.50 11.27
C TYR A 457 -24.97 24.43 10.94
N LEU A 458 -24.95 23.30 11.64
CA LEU A 458 -25.88 22.18 11.41
C LEU A 458 -27.29 22.46 11.94
N GLY A 459 -27.40 23.28 12.99
CA GLY A 459 -28.67 23.67 13.60
C GLY A 459 -29.29 24.94 13.01
N ASP A 460 -28.56 25.66 12.16
CA ASP A 460 -29.04 26.86 11.49
C ASP A 460 -30.17 26.51 10.49
N ASP A 461 -31.24 27.29 10.47
CA ASP A 461 -32.32 27.22 9.47
C ASP A 461 -32.14 28.24 8.35
N THR A 462 -31.44 29.35 8.64
CA THR A 462 -31.29 30.49 7.73
C THR A 462 -30.32 30.23 6.57
N LYS A 463 -29.42 29.24 6.72
CA LYS A 463 -28.28 28.97 5.82
C LYS A 463 -27.30 30.16 5.70
N LEU A 464 -27.27 31.04 6.71
CA LEU A 464 -26.38 32.21 6.74
C LEU A 464 -25.07 31.95 7.50
N ILE A 465 -25.03 30.91 8.34
CA ILE A 465 -23.81 30.55 9.06
C ILE A 465 -22.77 29.98 8.08
N ALA A 466 -21.55 30.50 8.16
CA ALA A 466 -20.44 30.04 7.34
C ALA A 466 -20.13 28.55 7.59
N ASN A 467 -19.90 27.80 6.50
CA ASN A 467 -19.58 26.39 6.57
C ASN A 467 -18.20 26.19 7.25
N PRO A 468 -18.11 25.43 8.37
CA PRO A 468 -16.88 25.25 9.14
C PRO A 468 -15.90 24.22 8.53
N GLY A 469 -15.96 23.99 7.21
CA GLY A 469 -15.11 23.02 6.49
C GLY A 469 -15.76 21.64 6.31
N LEU A 470 -17.09 21.56 6.36
CA LEU A 470 -17.83 20.34 6.05
C LEU A 470 -18.11 20.23 4.56
N LYS A 471 -18.21 19.00 4.04
CA LYS A 471 -18.70 18.78 2.67
C LYS A 471 -20.18 19.21 2.54
N PRO A 472 -20.62 19.68 1.37
CA PRO A 472 -21.97 20.22 1.18
C PRO A 472 -23.10 19.29 1.63
N GLU A 473 -22.97 17.99 1.35
CA GLU A 473 -23.97 16.94 1.62
C GLU A 473 -24.16 16.63 3.12
N VAL A 474 -23.18 16.95 3.97
CA VAL A 474 -23.18 16.55 5.39
C VAL A 474 -24.35 17.15 6.16
N ARG A 475 -24.71 18.40 5.87
CA ARG A 475 -25.83 19.07 6.55
C ARG A 475 -27.15 18.38 6.26
N ASP A 476 -27.39 18.03 5.00
CA ASP A 476 -28.60 17.34 4.58
C ASP A 476 -28.67 15.92 5.16
N ASP A 477 -27.53 15.22 5.22
CA ASP A 477 -27.44 13.90 5.84
C ASP A 477 -27.71 13.93 7.35
N VAL A 478 -27.15 14.90 8.09
CA VAL A 478 -27.40 15.09 9.54
C VAL A 478 -28.89 15.32 9.82
N ALA A 479 -29.55 16.11 8.97
CA ALA A 479 -30.98 16.35 9.01
C ALA A 479 -31.81 15.10 8.67
N ALA A 480 -31.41 14.35 7.64
CA ALA A 480 -32.10 13.13 7.24
C ALA A 480 -32.09 12.08 8.39
N VAL A 481 -30.92 11.84 9.00
CA VAL A 481 -30.79 10.86 10.08
C VAL A 481 -31.41 11.32 11.40
N SER A 482 -31.71 12.61 11.60
CA SER A 482 -32.25 13.09 12.89
C SER A 482 -33.66 12.57 13.18
N ARG A 483 -34.43 12.25 12.14
CA ARG A 483 -35.83 11.79 12.27
C ARG A 483 -35.95 10.48 13.05
N ILE A 484 -34.93 9.61 12.99
CA ILE A 484 -34.93 8.30 13.64
C ILE A 484 -34.91 8.41 15.18
N ASN A 485 -34.42 9.53 15.74
CA ASN A 485 -34.24 9.71 17.17
C ASN A 485 -35.55 9.49 17.96
N SER A 486 -36.67 10.02 17.43
CA SER A 486 -37.99 9.86 18.04
C SER A 486 -38.40 8.38 18.15
N GLN A 487 -38.14 7.59 17.11
CA GLN A 487 -38.45 6.17 17.07
C GLN A 487 -37.57 5.37 18.03
N TRP A 488 -36.26 5.66 18.08
CA TRP A 488 -35.36 5.01 19.03
C TRP A 488 -35.73 5.28 20.48
N LEU A 489 -36.06 6.53 20.85
CA LEU A 489 -36.52 6.86 22.19
C LEU A 489 -37.83 6.16 22.56
N GLN A 490 -38.78 6.08 21.62
CA GLN A 490 -40.02 5.35 21.84
C GLN A 490 -39.77 3.86 22.06
N GLN A 491 -38.92 3.24 21.23
CA GLN A 491 -38.57 1.82 21.36
C GLN A 491 -37.79 1.54 22.64
N PHE A 492 -36.89 2.44 23.04
CA PHE A 492 -36.14 2.33 24.30
C PHE A 492 -37.05 2.39 25.54
N LYS A 493 -38.18 3.10 25.48
CA LYS A 493 -39.14 3.15 26.59
C LYS A 493 -40.10 1.95 26.61
N LYS A 494 -40.44 1.39 25.46
CA LYS A 494 -41.53 0.38 25.32
C LYS A 494 -41.06 -1.05 25.12
N SER A 495 -39.89 -1.28 24.53
CA SER A 495 -39.45 -2.61 24.11
C SER A 495 -38.95 -3.45 25.29
N LYS A 496 -39.33 -4.73 25.31
CA LYS A 496 -38.81 -5.73 26.25
C LYS A 496 -37.39 -6.20 25.90
N LEU A 497 -36.89 -5.85 24.71
CA LEU A 497 -35.56 -6.24 24.24
C LEU A 497 -34.47 -5.24 24.65
N ASN A 498 -34.81 -4.16 25.36
CA ASN A 498 -33.83 -3.12 25.68
C ASN A 498 -32.68 -3.60 26.56
N ASP A 499 -32.91 -4.57 27.45
CA ASP A 499 -31.86 -5.17 28.27
C ASP A 499 -30.83 -5.96 27.45
N TYR A 500 -31.17 -6.29 26.19
CA TYR A 500 -30.31 -7.03 25.26
C TYR A 500 -29.63 -6.13 24.22
N ILE A 501 -30.10 -4.88 24.07
CA ILE A 501 -29.61 -3.94 23.06
C ILE A 501 -28.65 -2.97 23.72
N VAL A 502 -27.39 -3.00 23.30
CA VAL A 502 -26.33 -2.12 23.82
C VAL A 502 -26.45 -0.75 23.17
N ARG A 503 -26.52 -0.70 21.83
CA ARG A 503 -26.53 0.55 21.05
C ARG A 503 -27.35 0.41 19.77
N ARG A 504 -27.85 1.53 19.27
CA ARG A 504 -28.48 1.70 17.96
C ARG A 504 -27.75 2.81 17.24
N TYR A 505 -27.42 2.60 15.99
CA TYR A 505 -26.71 3.62 15.21
C TYR A 505 -27.07 3.58 13.74
N VAL A 506 -26.79 4.69 13.07
CA VAL A 506 -26.89 4.83 11.62
C VAL A 506 -25.66 5.59 11.11
N ALA A 507 -25.09 5.12 10.02
CA ALA A 507 -23.95 5.75 9.34
C ALA A 507 -24.28 6.03 7.87
N THR A 508 -23.94 7.21 7.39
CA THR A 508 -24.01 7.58 5.97
C THR A 508 -22.62 7.45 5.31
N PRO A 509 -22.54 7.25 3.97
CA PRO A 509 -21.28 7.28 3.23
C PRO A 509 -20.52 8.62 3.36
N SER A 510 -21.23 9.74 3.57
CA SER A 510 -20.61 11.06 3.77
C SER A 510 -19.87 11.21 5.11
N GLY A 511 -20.01 10.23 6.02
CA GLY A 511 -19.34 10.26 7.33
C GLY A 511 -20.21 10.74 8.49
N VAL A 512 -21.51 10.92 8.28
CA VAL A 512 -22.43 11.22 9.38
C VAL A 512 -22.74 9.92 10.14
N PHE A 513 -22.44 9.91 11.44
CA PHE A 513 -22.74 8.81 12.35
C PHE A 513 -23.64 9.28 13.47
N ARG A 514 -24.79 8.64 13.67
CA ARG A 514 -25.67 8.91 14.79
C ARG A 514 -25.78 7.71 15.70
N LEU A 515 -25.64 7.93 17.01
CA LEU A 515 -25.57 6.88 18.02
C LEU A 515 -26.58 7.10 19.15
N PHE A 516 -27.27 6.04 19.56
CA PHE A 516 -28.13 5.98 20.75
C PHE A 516 -27.82 4.74 21.63
N PRO A 517 -27.74 4.88 22.97
CA PRO A 517 -27.69 6.12 23.72
C PRO A 517 -26.54 7.03 23.28
N GLY A 518 -26.73 8.35 23.39
CA GLY A 518 -25.72 9.32 22.96
C GLY A 518 -24.43 9.15 23.75
N GLY A 519 -23.27 9.26 23.11
CA GLY A 519 -21.97 9.00 23.75
C GLY A 519 -20.78 9.60 23.01
N LEU A 520 -19.62 9.55 23.66
CA LEU A 520 -18.35 10.02 23.12
C LEU A 520 -17.78 9.04 22.08
N ILE A 521 -17.45 9.58 20.90
CA ILE A 521 -16.78 8.86 19.82
C ILE A 521 -15.36 9.41 19.65
N GLU A 522 -14.40 8.50 19.45
CA GLU A 522 -13.02 8.85 19.16
C GLU A 522 -12.90 9.54 17.80
N LYS A 523 -12.06 10.57 17.72
CA LYS A 523 -11.86 11.38 16.50
C LYS A 523 -11.48 10.56 15.27
N LYS A 524 -10.70 9.49 15.47
CA LYS A 524 -10.21 8.60 14.39
C LYS A 524 -11.21 7.50 14.01
N PHE A 525 -12.38 7.47 14.65
CA PHE A 525 -13.40 6.47 14.34
C PHE A 525 -13.96 6.67 12.93
N ASP A 526 -14.10 5.57 12.20
CA ASP A 526 -14.67 5.54 10.87
C ASP A 526 -15.75 4.45 10.82
N PRO A 527 -17.05 4.83 10.75
CA PRO A 527 -18.14 3.87 10.73
C PRO A 527 -18.16 3.05 9.44
N THR A 528 -17.67 3.59 8.32
CA THR A 528 -17.75 2.94 6.99
C THR A 528 -16.77 1.78 6.82
N LYS A 529 -15.76 1.72 7.68
CA LYS A 529 -14.72 0.67 7.73
C LYS A 529 -14.96 -0.35 8.84
N ARG A 530 -16.17 -0.36 9.43
CA ARG A 530 -16.52 -1.33 10.46
C ARG A 530 -17.10 -2.59 9.82
N PRO A 531 -16.83 -3.77 10.38
CA PRO A 531 -17.34 -5.03 9.83
C PRO A 531 -18.85 -5.07 9.64
N TRP A 532 -19.63 -4.39 10.49
CA TRP A 532 -21.08 -4.31 10.35
C TRP A 532 -21.54 -3.46 9.17
N TYR A 533 -20.78 -2.41 8.83
CA TYR A 533 -21.11 -1.53 7.72
C TYR A 533 -20.78 -2.23 6.41
N GLU A 534 -19.55 -2.73 6.29
CA GLU A 534 -19.07 -3.44 5.11
C GLU A 534 -19.94 -4.66 4.82
N ARG A 535 -20.27 -5.48 5.84
CA ARG A 535 -21.11 -6.68 5.65
C ARG A 535 -22.55 -6.37 5.27
N ALA A 536 -23.11 -5.23 5.71
CA ALA A 536 -24.45 -4.80 5.28
C ALA A 536 -24.44 -4.24 3.85
N ILE A 537 -23.42 -3.46 3.48
CA ILE A 537 -23.20 -3.02 2.10
C ILE A 537 -23.02 -4.24 1.18
N GLU A 538 -22.29 -5.24 1.68
CA GLU A 538 -22.15 -6.50 1.01
C GLU A 538 -23.52 -7.13 0.81
N ASN A 539 -24.41 -7.24 1.80
CA ASN A 539 -25.68 -7.95 1.64
C ASN A 539 -26.90 -7.01 1.59
N PRO A 540 -27.12 -6.26 0.50
CA PRO A 540 -28.17 -5.26 0.42
C PRO A 540 -29.56 -5.89 0.52
N GLY A 541 -30.39 -5.34 1.42
CA GLY A 541 -31.81 -5.70 1.55
C GLY A 541 -32.04 -6.90 2.46
N SER A 542 -30.96 -7.50 2.95
CA SER A 542 -30.98 -8.53 3.97
C SER A 542 -30.63 -7.95 5.33
N VAL A 543 -31.20 -8.51 6.39
CA VAL A 543 -30.75 -8.25 7.76
C VAL A 543 -29.52 -9.13 7.99
N VAL A 544 -28.40 -8.50 8.34
CA VAL A 544 -27.10 -9.17 8.42
C VAL A 544 -26.62 -9.20 9.86
N LEU A 545 -26.14 -10.36 10.28
CA LEU A 545 -25.50 -10.56 11.57
C LEU A 545 -23.98 -10.60 11.40
N THR A 546 -23.30 -9.66 12.04
CA THR A 546 -21.84 -9.61 12.14
C THR A 546 -21.38 -10.46 13.31
N GLU A 547 -20.32 -11.23 13.10
CA GLU A 547 -19.71 -12.09 14.10
C GLU A 547 -19.30 -11.33 15.37
N PRO A 548 -19.22 -12.00 16.54
CA PRO A 548 -18.85 -11.35 17.78
C PRO A 548 -17.49 -10.65 17.73
N TYR A 549 -17.44 -9.38 18.11
CA TYR A 549 -16.21 -8.62 18.24
C TYR A 549 -16.18 -7.80 19.54
N LEU A 550 -14.99 -7.38 19.95
CA LEU A 550 -14.79 -6.59 21.15
C LEU A 550 -15.28 -5.14 20.94
N ASP A 551 -16.22 -4.71 21.77
CA ASP A 551 -16.68 -3.33 21.80
C ASP A 551 -15.60 -2.39 22.33
N VAL A 552 -15.22 -1.42 21.51
CA VAL A 552 -14.26 -0.36 21.86
C VAL A 552 -14.78 0.55 22.98
N TYR A 553 -16.09 0.60 23.19
CA TYR A 553 -16.75 1.46 24.18
C TYR A 553 -17.17 0.73 25.48
N GLY A 554 -16.61 -0.46 25.72
CA GLY A 554 -16.64 -1.12 27.04
C GLY A 554 -17.83 -2.03 27.34
N ALA A 555 -18.64 -2.41 26.35
CA ALA A 555 -19.70 -3.43 26.49
C ALA A 555 -19.17 -4.88 26.55
N GLY A 556 -17.86 -5.09 26.32
CA GLY A 556 -17.27 -6.41 26.16
C GLY A 556 -17.51 -6.95 24.75
N TYR A 557 -17.64 -8.27 24.60
CA TYR A 557 -18.00 -8.85 23.31
C TYR A 557 -19.46 -8.53 22.96
N ILE A 558 -19.68 -8.13 21.71
CA ILE A 558 -20.99 -7.82 21.15
C ILE A 558 -21.11 -8.47 19.77
N ALA A 559 -22.34 -8.75 19.35
CA ALA A 559 -22.66 -9.04 17.96
C ALA A 559 -23.50 -7.90 17.40
N THR A 560 -23.46 -7.69 16.10
CA THR A 560 -24.17 -6.56 15.48
C THR A 560 -25.13 -7.04 14.42
N ILE A 561 -26.38 -6.61 14.54
CA ILE A 561 -27.39 -6.75 13.48
C ILE A 561 -27.39 -5.47 12.66
N SER A 562 -27.30 -5.58 11.35
CA SER A 562 -27.16 -4.44 10.43
C SER A 562 -28.06 -4.59 9.21
N HIS A 563 -28.47 -3.45 8.63
CA HIS A 563 -29.33 -3.41 7.44
C HIS A 563 -29.10 -2.12 6.64
N THR A 564 -29.18 -2.21 5.31
CA THR A 564 -29.04 -1.08 4.40
C THR A 564 -30.28 -0.19 4.38
N VAL A 565 -30.09 1.11 4.18
CA VAL A 565 -31.18 2.09 4.02
C VAL A 565 -31.12 2.64 2.61
N TYR A 566 -32.26 2.66 1.95
CA TYR A 566 -32.40 3.03 0.55
C TYR A 566 -32.95 4.44 0.37
N GLU A 567 -32.59 5.07 -0.74
CA GLU A 567 -33.14 6.37 -1.15
C GLU A 567 -34.66 6.30 -1.37
N GLY A 568 -35.37 7.27 -0.80
CA GLY A 568 -36.83 7.44 -0.94
C GLY A 568 -37.27 7.72 -2.38
N ARG A 569 -38.17 6.91 -2.96
CA ARG A 569 -38.82 7.18 -4.26
C ARG A 569 -40.29 7.56 -4.06
N PRO A 570 -40.79 8.67 -4.63
CA PRO A 570 -42.21 9.01 -4.54
C PRO A 570 -43.07 7.91 -5.17
N GLY A 571 -43.95 7.28 -4.36
CA GLY A 571 -44.98 6.34 -4.86
C GLY A 571 -44.53 4.91 -5.18
N GLY A 572 -43.29 4.50 -4.86
CA GLY A 572 -42.78 3.15 -5.09
C GLY A 572 -42.45 2.39 -3.80
N LYS A 573 -42.46 1.06 -3.84
CA LYS A 573 -41.80 0.22 -2.82
C LYS A 573 -40.31 0.13 -3.13
N HIS A 574 -39.48 0.21 -2.09
CA HIS A 574 -38.03 0.07 -2.25
C HIS A 574 -37.62 -1.31 -2.74
N SER A 575 -36.58 -1.34 -3.56
CA SER A 575 -35.93 -2.56 -4.02
C SER A 575 -34.48 -2.61 -3.53
N SER A 576 -33.90 -3.80 -3.44
CA SER A 576 -32.47 -3.96 -3.11
C SER A 576 -31.53 -3.36 -4.17
N SER A 577 -32.06 -3.01 -5.35
CA SER A 577 -31.37 -2.27 -6.41
C SER A 577 -31.42 -0.75 -6.26
N ASP A 578 -32.18 -0.22 -5.30
CA ASP A 578 -32.18 1.22 -5.04
C ASP A 578 -30.83 1.66 -4.44
N ARG A 579 -30.48 2.94 -4.59
CA ARG A 579 -29.25 3.49 -4.02
C ARG A 579 -29.28 3.38 -2.50
N ILE A 580 -28.20 2.86 -1.92
CA ILE A 580 -28.00 2.81 -0.48
C ILE A 580 -27.51 4.19 -0.02
N VAL A 581 -28.23 4.80 0.92
CA VAL A 581 -27.95 6.14 1.47
C VAL A 581 -27.40 6.10 2.89
N ALA A 582 -27.64 5.01 3.62
CA ALA A 582 -27.09 4.79 4.95
C ALA A 582 -27.12 3.30 5.31
N VAL A 583 -26.44 2.94 6.39
CA VAL A 583 -26.54 1.63 7.03
C VAL A 583 -26.92 1.82 8.49
N MET A 584 -27.94 1.09 8.94
CA MET A 584 -28.32 1.03 10.35
C MET A 584 -27.73 -0.21 11.01
N GLY A 585 -27.38 -0.08 12.29
CA GLY A 585 -26.88 -1.18 13.10
C GLY A 585 -27.42 -1.15 14.53
N ILE A 586 -27.51 -2.34 15.12
CA ILE A 586 -27.88 -2.56 16.51
C ILE A 586 -26.87 -3.53 17.13
N ASP A 587 -26.18 -3.06 18.16
CA ASP A 587 -25.32 -3.91 18.98
C ASP A 587 -26.17 -4.68 19.98
N ILE A 588 -26.01 -6.00 19.98
CA ILE A 588 -26.67 -6.91 20.90
C ILE A 588 -25.66 -7.56 21.84
N THR A 589 -26.10 -7.82 23.06
CA THR A 589 -25.31 -8.56 24.05
C THR A 589 -25.05 -10.00 23.58
N MET A 590 -23.90 -10.58 23.97
CA MET A 590 -23.63 -11.99 23.71
C MET A 590 -24.72 -12.92 24.25
N ARG A 591 -25.33 -12.58 25.39
CA ARG A 591 -26.45 -13.35 25.95
C ARG A 591 -27.62 -13.45 24.98
N TYR A 592 -27.96 -12.36 24.30
CA TYR A 592 -29.04 -12.36 23.32
C TYR A 592 -28.63 -13.09 22.03
N PHE A 593 -27.39 -12.94 21.59
CA PHE A 593 -26.86 -13.73 20.48
C PHE A 593 -26.95 -15.24 20.75
N TYR A 594 -26.54 -15.70 21.93
CA TYR A 594 -26.70 -17.11 22.33
C TYR A 594 -28.18 -17.55 22.38
N LYS A 595 -29.08 -16.67 22.80
CA LYS A 595 -30.52 -16.95 22.77
C LYS A 595 -31.01 -17.15 21.32
N LEU A 596 -30.61 -16.29 20.39
CA LEU A 596 -30.95 -16.43 18.97
C LEU A 596 -30.42 -17.74 18.37
N LEU A 597 -29.19 -18.14 18.72
CA LEU A 597 -28.61 -19.40 18.27
C LEU A 597 -29.40 -20.62 18.78
N ARG A 598 -29.80 -20.62 20.06
CA ARG A 598 -30.63 -21.68 20.63
C ARG A 598 -31.99 -21.78 19.97
N GLU A 599 -32.64 -20.65 19.72
CA GLU A 599 -33.93 -20.61 19.04
C GLU A 599 -33.84 -21.08 17.58
N ALA A 600 -32.72 -20.79 16.90
CA ALA A 600 -32.48 -21.25 15.53
C ALA A 600 -32.09 -22.73 15.43
N MET A 601 -31.50 -23.31 16.48
CA MET A 601 -31.05 -24.70 16.53
C MET A 601 -31.68 -25.45 17.73
N PRO A 602 -32.98 -25.79 17.67
CA PRO A 602 -33.68 -26.43 18.78
C PRO A 602 -33.10 -27.81 19.18
N HIS A 603 -32.41 -28.50 18.27
CA HIS A 603 -31.74 -29.77 18.53
C HIS A 603 -30.54 -29.66 19.49
N CYS A 604 -30.03 -28.45 19.74
CA CYS A 604 -28.99 -28.23 20.77
C CYS A 604 -29.51 -28.40 22.21
N GLU A 605 -30.83 -28.61 22.40
CA GLU A 605 -31.43 -28.91 23.71
C GLU A 605 -31.58 -30.42 23.98
N ASP A 606 -31.37 -31.26 22.97
CA ASP A 606 -31.44 -32.71 23.14
C ASP A 606 -30.26 -33.21 23.98
N LYS A 607 -30.54 -33.82 25.14
CA LYS A 607 -29.54 -34.36 26.07
C LYS A 607 -28.72 -35.54 25.52
N ASN A 608 -29.00 -35.99 24.31
CA ASN A 608 -28.43 -37.18 23.68
C ASN A 608 -27.52 -36.86 22.47
N ILE A 609 -27.14 -35.59 22.29
CA ILE A 609 -26.04 -35.12 21.44
C ILE A 609 -24.97 -34.54 22.37
#